data_AF-A0A928SPI2-F1
#
_entry.id   AF-A0A928SPI2-F1
#
_cell.length_a   1.000
_cell.length_b   1.000
_cell.length_c   1.000
_cell.angle_alpha   90.00
_cell.angle_beta   90.00
_cell.angle_gamma   90.00
#
_symmetry.space_group_name_H-M   'P 1'
#
loop_
_entity.id
_entity.type
_entity.pdbx_description
1 polymer ?
#
loop_
_entity_poly.entity_id
_entity_poly.type
_entity_poly.pdbx_seq_one_letter_code
_entity_poly.pdbx_strand_id
1 'polypeptide(L)'
;MAPSRDSLWFGLFAIVVAACSSSSDNDVGDDIPKPTSCTTVKDCPKGTASCIEGFCVAQGCIDNDGDKAGVGPGCTVYDCDDDDPTIPSGAEVCDNGKDDDCNSSIDEGCPCKDGAGATLPDGSTQPCGGSGDCGGTQTCTNGTWEAECKGAKTPATSETCGNDVDENCDGQKDEGCCPAGEKPCPGFAVCSSNGLCN
;
A
#
# COMPACT_ATOMS: atom_id res chain seq x y z
N MET A 1 48.09 -76.59 24.65
CA MET A 1 48.14 -75.21 25.17
C MET A 1 47.71 -74.24 24.06
N ALA A 2 46.55 -73.61 24.20
CA ALA A 2 46.32 -72.22 23.73
C ALA A 2 46.95 -71.27 24.79
N PRO A 3 47.14 -69.94 24.58
CA PRO A 3 46.39 -68.93 23.78
C PRO A 3 47.36 -68.08 22.90
N SER A 4 47.08 -66.94 22.24
CA SER A 4 46.11 -65.84 22.38
C SER A 4 45.95 -65.07 21.03
N ARG A 5 44.87 -64.30 20.96
CA ARG A 5 44.33 -63.53 19.81
C ARG A 5 45.10 -62.23 19.53
N ASP A 6 44.78 -61.63 18.38
CA ASP A 6 44.89 -60.20 17.97
C ASP A 6 45.66 -60.08 16.63
N SER A 7 45.30 -59.32 15.61
CA SER A 7 44.16 -58.44 15.33
C SER A 7 44.31 -57.92 13.88
N LEU A 8 43.19 -57.66 13.20
CA LEU A 8 42.96 -56.62 12.18
C LEU A 8 43.47 -56.81 10.73
N TRP A 9 42.58 -57.42 9.94
CA TRP A 9 41.96 -56.97 8.67
C TRP A 9 42.74 -56.11 7.66
N PHE A 10 42.89 -56.69 6.46
CA PHE A 10 43.27 -56.06 5.19
C PHE A 10 42.18 -55.12 4.65
N GLY A 11 42.57 -54.00 4.03
CA GLY A 11 41.64 -53.19 3.24
C GLY A 11 42.23 -51.90 2.69
N LEU A 12 43.09 -52.00 1.67
CA LEU A 12 43.40 -50.90 0.76
C LEU A 12 42.11 -50.47 0.04
N PHE A 13 41.74 -49.19 0.07
CA PHE A 13 41.20 -48.48 -1.09
C PHE A 13 41.40 -46.98 -0.90
N ALA A 14 42.38 -46.45 -1.64
CA ALA A 14 42.59 -45.01 -1.78
C ALA A 14 41.57 -44.48 -2.80
N ILE A 15 40.75 -43.51 -2.41
CA ILE A 15 40.05 -42.63 -3.36
C ILE A 15 40.59 -41.23 -3.14
N VAL A 16 41.21 -40.75 -4.22
CA VAL A 16 41.80 -39.43 -4.39
C VAL A 16 40.68 -38.40 -4.53
N VAL A 17 40.66 -37.38 -3.68
CA VAL A 17 40.00 -36.10 -3.97
C VAL A 17 41.02 -34.98 -3.78
N ALA A 18 41.62 -34.57 -4.89
CA ALA A 18 42.31 -33.30 -5.11
C ALA A 18 41.35 -32.43 -5.96
N ALA A 19 41.24 -31.10 -5.86
CA ALA A 19 41.95 -30.07 -5.13
C ALA A 19 41.06 -28.79 -5.04
N CYS A 20 41.57 -27.84 -4.22
CA CYS A 20 41.28 -26.41 -4.06
C CYS A 20 40.57 -25.63 -5.19
N SER A 21 39.77 -24.62 -4.81
CA SER A 21 40.14 -23.20 -4.95
C SER A 21 39.17 -22.23 -4.25
N SER A 22 39.76 -21.35 -3.45
CA SER A 22 39.41 -19.97 -3.04
C SER A 22 38.15 -19.27 -3.60
N SER A 23 37.45 -18.56 -2.71
CA SER A 23 37.04 -17.13 -2.85
C SER A 23 36.16 -16.76 -1.65
N SER A 24 36.64 -15.96 -0.69
CA SER A 24 36.54 -14.48 -0.66
C SER A 24 35.14 -13.99 -0.31
N ASP A 25 35.04 -13.33 0.85
CA ASP A 25 33.90 -12.52 1.28
C ASP A 25 33.49 -11.55 0.17
N ASN A 26 32.23 -11.63 -0.27
CA ASN A 26 31.55 -10.61 -1.07
C ASN A 26 30.09 -10.53 -0.61
N ASP A 27 29.73 -9.47 0.10
CA ASP A 27 28.35 -9.13 0.44
C ASP A 27 27.55 -8.81 -0.83
N VAL A 28 26.61 -9.67 -1.25
CA VAL A 28 25.43 -9.30 -2.07
C VAL A 28 24.28 -10.29 -1.83
N GLY A 29 23.17 -9.82 -1.24
CA GLY A 29 21.80 -10.33 -1.42
C GLY A 29 21.50 -11.79 -1.07
N ASP A 30 20.76 -12.00 0.03
CA ASP A 30 20.15 -13.28 0.39
C ASP A 30 19.03 -13.68 -0.61
N ASP A 31 19.41 -14.05 -1.84
CA ASP A 31 18.57 -14.71 -2.84
C ASP A 31 18.54 -16.22 -2.59
N ILE A 32 17.95 -16.62 -1.46
CA ILE A 32 17.39 -17.98 -1.34
C ILE A 32 16.30 -18.08 -2.42
N PRO A 33 16.28 -19.08 -3.32
CA PRO A 33 15.11 -19.34 -4.14
C PRO A 33 13.93 -19.62 -3.21
N LYS A 34 13.08 -18.60 -3.00
CA LYS A 34 11.95 -18.67 -2.07
C LYS A 34 11.03 -19.83 -2.50
N PRO A 35 10.46 -20.58 -1.54
CA PRO A 35 9.68 -21.77 -1.85
C PRO A 35 8.48 -21.40 -2.74
N THR A 36 8.41 -22.01 -3.92
CA THR A 36 7.27 -21.89 -4.85
C THR A 36 6.01 -22.60 -4.36
N SER A 37 6.06 -23.24 -3.19
CA SER A 37 4.96 -23.98 -2.59
C SER A 37 4.49 -23.33 -1.30
N CYS A 38 3.19 -23.34 -1.05
CA CYS A 38 2.56 -22.75 0.13
C CYS A 38 1.45 -23.63 0.69
N THR A 39 1.10 -23.41 1.96
CA THR A 39 -0.15 -23.91 2.55
C THR A 39 -1.09 -22.75 2.88
N THR A 40 -0.51 -21.58 3.16
CA THR A 40 -1.19 -20.31 3.40
C THR A 40 -0.44 -19.17 2.72
N VAL A 41 -1.08 -18.00 2.56
CA VAL A 41 -0.46 -16.81 1.95
C VAL A 41 0.81 -16.32 2.67
N LYS A 42 0.98 -16.68 3.97
CA LYS A 42 2.16 -16.32 4.77
C LYS A 42 3.43 -17.09 4.38
N ASP A 43 3.29 -18.21 3.68
CA ASP A 43 4.40 -19.03 3.22
C ASP A 43 5.05 -18.47 1.95
N CYS A 44 4.45 -17.43 1.35
CA CYS A 44 4.85 -16.91 0.06
C CYS A 44 5.73 -15.63 0.13
N PRO A 45 6.54 -15.37 -0.90
CA PRO A 45 7.31 -14.13 -1.04
C PRO A 45 6.46 -12.86 -0.92
N LYS A 46 7.05 -11.77 -0.43
CA LYS A 46 6.43 -10.45 -0.57
C LYS A 46 6.16 -10.17 -2.06
N GLY A 47 4.91 -9.81 -2.41
CA GLY A 47 4.45 -9.64 -3.81
C GLY A 47 3.57 -10.77 -4.35
N THR A 48 3.24 -11.78 -3.55
CA THR A 48 2.25 -12.82 -3.88
C THR A 48 1.02 -12.66 -2.99
N ALA A 49 -0.18 -12.61 -3.57
CA ALA A 49 -1.40 -12.40 -2.79
C ALA A 49 -2.37 -13.59 -2.80
N SER A 50 -1.95 -14.76 -3.29
CA SER A 50 -2.72 -15.99 -3.08
C SER A 50 -1.86 -17.25 -3.04
N CYS A 51 -2.34 -18.22 -2.26
CA CYS A 51 -1.85 -19.59 -2.23
C CYS A 51 -2.93 -20.50 -2.85
N ILE A 52 -2.74 -20.90 -4.11
CA ILE A 52 -3.74 -21.68 -4.87
C ILE A 52 -3.13 -23.04 -5.18
N GLU A 53 -3.84 -24.11 -4.79
CA GLU A 53 -3.42 -25.51 -5.01
C GLU A 53 -1.98 -25.82 -4.56
N GLY A 54 -1.53 -25.15 -3.50
CA GLY A 54 -0.22 -25.37 -2.93
C GLY A 54 0.92 -24.61 -3.60
N PHE A 55 0.62 -23.66 -4.49
CA PHE A 55 1.61 -22.82 -5.16
C PHE A 55 1.41 -21.33 -4.83
N CYS A 56 2.52 -20.65 -4.58
CA CYS A 56 2.53 -19.21 -4.42
C CYS A 56 2.31 -18.56 -5.79
N VAL A 57 1.16 -17.93 -5.97
CA VAL A 57 0.90 -17.13 -7.16
C VAL A 57 1.20 -15.66 -6.83
N ALA A 58 2.15 -15.08 -7.57
CA ALA A 58 2.28 -13.63 -7.64
C ALA A 58 0.92 -13.12 -8.12
N GLN A 59 0.17 -12.41 -7.27
CA GLN A 59 -1.04 -11.83 -7.82
C GLN A 59 -0.56 -10.74 -8.77
N GLY A 60 -1.01 -10.87 -10.00
CA GLY A 60 -0.90 -9.83 -11.00
C GLY A 60 -1.80 -8.67 -10.60
N CYS A 61 -2.64 -8.21 -11.50
CA CYS A 61 -3.61 -7.20 -11.14
C CYS A 61 -4.56 -7.74 -10.05
N ILE A 62 -4.69 -7.00 -8.93
CA ILE A 62 -5.77 -7.19 -7.95
C ILE A 62 -6.91 -6.31 -8.46
N ASP A 63 -8.05 -6.94 -8.75
CA ASP A 63 -9.24 -6.38 -9.39
C ASP A 63 -10.43 -6.88 -8.55
N ASN A 64 -10.83 -6.16 -7.49
CA ASN A 64 -11.86 -6.66 -6.57
C ASN A 64 -13.28 -6.39 -7.05
N ASP A 65 -13.48 -5.35 -7.85
CA ASP A 65 -14.78 -4.93 -8.34
C ASP A 65 -15.14 -5.48 -9.74
N GLY A 66 -14.15 -6.05 -10.46
CA GLY A 66 -14.32 -6.74 -11.73
C GLY A 66 -14.36 -5.82 -12.95
N ASP A 67 -13.87 -4.58 -12.85
CA ASP A 67 -13.86 -3.60 -13.94
C ASP A 67 -12.68 -3.78 -14.93
N LYS A 68 -11.69 -4.63 -14.56
CA LYS A 68 -10.43 -4.98 -15.27
C LYS A 68 -9.32 -3.95 -15.15
N ALA A 69 -9.49 -2.92 -14.35
CA ALA A 69 -8.43 -2.16 -13.73
C ALA A 69 -8.10 -2.77 -12.36
N GLY A 70 -7.20 -2.13 -11.62
CA GLY A 70 -6.87 -2.63 -10.29
C GLY A 70 -5.57 -2.06 -9.73
N VAL A 71 -5.14 -2.64 -8.60
CA VAL A 71 -3.88 -2.28 -7.94
C VAL A 71 -2.84 -3.39 -8.09
N GLY A 72 -1.65 -3.03 -8.56
CA GLY A 72 -0.47 -3.89 -8.50
C GLY A 72 0.34 -3.99 -9.80
N PRO A 73 1.50 -4.68 -9.75
CA PRO A 73 2.46 -4.73 -10.86
C PRO A 73 1.96 -5.49 -12.09
N GLY A 74 0.81 -6.15 -12.02
CA GLY A 74 0.20 -6.88 -13.13
C GLY A 74 -0.96 -6.16 -13.81
N CYS A 75 -1.34 -4.96 -13.36
CA CYS A 75 -2.41 -4.19 -13.97
C CYS A 75 -1.94 -3.43 -15.21
N THR A 76 -2.77 -3.40 -16.25
CA THR A 76 -2.55 -2.55 -17.43
C THR A 76 -3.12 -1.15 -17.26
N VAL A 77 -4.07 -1.00 -16.34
CA VAL A 77 -4.74 0.26 -15.96
C VAL A 77 -4.68 0.33 -14.44
N TYR A 78 -4.26 1.48 -13.90
CA TYR A 78 -4.25 1.71 -12.47
C TYR A 78 -5.65 2.10 -12.01
N ASP A 79 -6.14 1.44 -10.98
CA ASP A 79 -7.36 1.77 -10.28
C ASP A 79 -7.06 2.32 -8.88
N CYS A 80 -7.59 3.50 -8.59
CA CYS A 80 -7.42 4.21 -7.34
C CYS A 80 -8.55 3.90 -6.34
N ASP A 81 -9.66 3.27 -6.76
CA ASP A 81 -10.78 2.80 -5.94
C ASP A 81 -11.20 1.38 -6.38
N ASP A 82 -10.33 0.39 -6.13
CA ASP A 82 -10.45 -1.05 -6.49
C ASP A 82 -11.64 -1.79 -5.83
N ASP A 83 -12.57 -1.06 -5.22
CA ASP A 83 -13.83 -1.55 -4.67
C ASP A 83 -15.07 -0.91 -5.36
N ASP A 84 -14.87 0.01 -6.33
CA ASP A 84 -15.92 0.71 -7.09
C ASP A 84 -15.78 0.47 -8.61
N PRO A 85 -16.63 -0.38 -9.23
CA PRO A 85 -16.49 -0.78 -10.63
C PRO A 85 -16.80 0.33 -11.65
N THR A 86 -17.02 1.56 -11.18
CA THR A 86 -17.15 2.75 -12.02
C THR A 86 -15.85 3.54 -12.13
N ILE A 87 -14.83 3.21 -11.35
CA ILE A 87 -13.50 3.82 -11.32
C ILE A 87 -12.48 2.76 -11.78
N PRO A 88 -11.49 3.11 -12.62
CA PRO A 88 -11.32 4.38 -13.32
C PRO A 88 -12.29 4.52 -14.50
N SER A 89 -13.04 5.62 -14.52
CA SER A 89 -13.97 5.96 -15.60
C SER A 89 -13.31 6.63 -16.80
N GLY A 90 -12.08 7.15 -16.61
CA GLY A 90 -11.30 7.90 -17.60
C GLY A 90 -11.75 9.36 -17.82
N ALA A 91 -12.73 9.84 -17.06
CA ALA A 91 -13.10 11.26 -17.00
C ALA A 91 -13.79 11.59 -15.67
N GLU A 92 -13.46 12.74 -15.08
CA GLU A 92 -14.05 13.19 -13.82
C GLU A 92 -15.58 13.32 -13.81
N VAL A 93 -16.19 12.83 -12.73
CA VAL A 93 -17.59 13.04 -12.38
C VAL A 93 -17.66 14.07 -11.25
N CYS A 94 -17.81 15.33 -11.66
CA CYS A 94 -17.82 16.47 -10.75
C CYS A 94 -18.78 16.38 -9.55
N ASP A 95 -18.29 16.89 -8.42
CA ASP A 95 -18.97 17.06 -7.14
C ASP A 95 -19.31 15.72 -6.43
N ASN A 96 -18.58 14.64 -6.75
CA ASN A 96 -18.74 13.34 -6.08
C ASN A 96 -17.69 13.08 -4.99
N GLY A 97 -16.63 13.91 -4.93
CA GLY A 97 -15.54 13.77 -3.95
C GLY A 97 -14.59 12.60 -4.23
N LYS A 98 -14.55 12.09 -5.46
CA LYS A 98 -13.68 11.00 -5.92
C LYS A 98 -12.72 11.48 -7.00
N ASP A 99 -11.67 10.68 -7.23
CA ASP A 99 -10.74 10.81 -8.35
C ASP A 99 -11.20 9.76 -9.39
N ASP A 100 -12.14 10.12 -10.26
CA ASP A 100 -12.79 9.13 -11.14
C ASP A 100 -11.90 8.71 -12.30
N ASP A 101 -10.89 9.50 -12.67
CA ASP A 101 -9.95 9.20 -13.74
C ASP A 101 -8.56 8.72 -13.24
N CYS A 102 -8.39 8.64 -11.91
CA CYS A 102 -7.22 8.19 -11.19
C CYS A 102 -5.94 8.97 -11.52
N ASN A 103 -6.04 10.29 -11.69
CA ASN A 103 -4.89 11.17 -11.96
C ASN A 103 -4.31 11.85 -10.71
N SER A 104 -4.75 11.47 -9.52
CA SER A 104 -4.36 12.03 -8.22
C SER A 104 -4.91 13.42 -7.92
N SER A 105 -5.92 13.86 -8.67
CA SER A 105 -6.71 15.06 -8.40
C SER A 105 -8.14 14.63 -8.14
N ILE A 106 -8.86 15.36 -7.28
CA ILE A 106 -10.25 15.07 -6.96
C ILE A 106 -11.09 16.18 -7.58
N ASP A 107 -12.13 15.81 -8.33
CA ASP A 107 -13.12 16.71 -8.93
C ASP A 107 -12.49 17.80 -9.83
N GLU A 108 -11.46 17.49 -10.62
CA GLU A 108 -10.82 18.44 -11.53
C GLU A 108 -11.48 18.53 -12.92
N GLY A 109 -11.07 19.55 -13.70
CA GLY A 109 -11.63 19.77 -15.04
C GLY A 109 -13.12 20.15 -15.04
N CYS A 110 -13.68 20.36 -13.85
CA CYS A 110 -15.09 20.63 -13.62
C CYS A 110 -15.47 22.07 -13.95
N PRO A 111 -16.63 22.30 -14.59
CA PRO A 111 -17.08 23.65 -14.90
C PRO A 111 -17.36 24.42 -13.61
N CYS A 112 -16.84 25.64 -13.49
CA CYS A 112 -17.11 26.46 -12.31
C CYS A 112 -18.55 26.91 -12.33
N LYS A 113 -19.39 26.27 -11.52
CA LYS A 113 -20.81 26.61 -11.37
C LYS A 113 -21.11 26.95 -9.92
N ASP A 114 -22.04 27.88 -9.72
CA ASP A 114 -22.64 28.07 -8.41
C ASP A 114 -23.63 26.94 -8.09
N GLY A 115 -24.14 26.88 -6.86
CA GLY A 115 -25.15 25.89 -6.46
C GLY A 115 -26.49 26.00 -7.20
N ALA A 116 -26.68 27.03 -8.05
CA ALA A 116 -27.82 27.16 -8.96
C ALA A 116 -27.50 26.75 -10.41
N GLY A 117 -26.26 26.34 -10.69
CA GLY A 117 -25.77 25.87 -11.99
C GLY A 117 -25.28 26.99 -12.92
N ALA A 118 -25.21 28.24 -12.46
CA ALA A 118 -24.71 29.36 -13.26
C ALA A 118 -23.17 29.40 -13.25
N THR A 119 -22.57 29.72 -14.40
CA THR A 119 -21.10 29.82 -14.51
C THR A 119 -20.56 30.94 -13.61
N LEU A 120 -19.56 30.62 -12.80
CA LEU A 120 -18.85 31.58 -11.95
C LEU A 120 -17.87 32.41 -12.78
N PRO A 121 -17.60 33.68 -12.39
CA PRO A 121 -16.58 34.48 -13.03
C PRO A 121 -15.17 33.95 -12.73
N ASP A 122 -14.23 34.20 -13.65
CA ASP A 122 -12.81 33.88 -13.45
C ASP A 122 -12.27 34.53 -12.18
N GLY A 123 -11.45 33.79 -11.44
CA GLY A 123 -10.93 34.17 -10.14
C GLY A 123 -11.84 33.83 -8.95
N SER A 124 -13.03 33.27 -9.19
CA SER A 124 -13.82 32.66 -8.11
C SER A 124 -13.06 31.50 -7.47
N THR A 125 -13.24 31.28 -6.18
CA THR A 125 -12.54 30.23 -5.42
C THR A 125 -13.54 29.33 -4.70
N GLN A 126 -13.25 28.04 -4.60
CA GLN A 126 -14.01 27.11 -3.77
C GLN A 126 -13.09 26.13 -3.03
N PRO A 127 -13.53 25.56 -1.90
CA PRO A 127 -12.83 24.44 -1.28
C PRO A 127 -12.77 23.23 -2.24
N CYS A 128 -11.73 22.42 -2.10
CA CYS A 128 -11.53 21.17 -2.83
C CYS A 128 -10.75 20.18 -1.96
N GLY A 129 -10.72 18.90 -2.36
CA GLY A 129 -10.06 17.83 -1.60
C GLY A 129 -10.86 17.36 -0.37
N GLY A 130 -10.17 16.66 0.54
CA GLY A 130 -10.77 16.08 1.74
C GLY A 130 -11.29 17.10 2.75
N SER A 131 -12.03 16.60 3.75
CA SER A 131 -12.51 17.44 4.86
C SER A 131 -11.35 17.91 5.76
N GLY A 132 -11.57 18.99 6.51
CA GLY A 132 -10.63 19.44 7.53
C GLY A 132 -9.33 20.06 6.99
N ASP A 133 -8.19 19.66 7.56
CA ASP A 133 -6.86 20.21 7.25
C ASP A 133 -6.27 19.68 5.93
N CYS A 134 -6.95 18.72 5.33
CA CYS A 134 -6.61 18.13 4.04
C CYS A 134 -7.22 18.87 2.85
N GLY A 135 -8.16 19.78 3.11
CA GLY A 135 -8.80 20.58 2.09
C GLY A 135 -7.86 21.67 1.54
N GLY A 136 -7.96 21.91 0.24
CA GLY A 136 -7.31 23.02 -0.43
C GLY A 136 -8.31 24.02 -0.98
N THR A 137 -7.84 24.86 -1.90
CA THR A 137 -8.68 25.81 -2.64
C THR A 137 -8.33 25.75 -4.12
N GLN A 138 -9.37 25.61 -4.95
CA GLN A 138 -9.26 25.69 -6.40
C GLN A 138 -9.80 27.04 -6.88
N THR A 139 -9.19 27.55 -7.95
CA THR A 139 -9.58 28.82 -8.58
C THR A 139 -10.22 28.55 -9.94
N CYS A 140 -11.30 29.25 -10.24
CA CYS A 140 -11.94 29.19 -11.53
C CYS A 140 -11.13 29.97 -12.55
N THR A 141 -10.67 29.31 -13.60
CA THR A 141 -9.93 29.93 -14.70
C THR A 141 -10.52 29.47 -16.03
N ASN A 142 -10.98 30.42 -16.83
CA ASN A 142 -11.60 30.18 -18.14
C ASN A 142 -12.83 29.26 -18.05
N GLY A 143 -13.64 29.42 -17.00
CA GLY A 143 -14.89 28.67 -16.80
C GLY A 143 -14.72 27.23 -16.27
N THR A 144 -13.49 26.81 -15.95
CA THR A 144 -13.18 25.50 -15.37
C THR A 144 -12.36 25.66 -14.09
N TRP A 145 -12.58 24.81 -13.10
CA TRP A 145 -11.74 24.77 -11.92
C TRP A 145 -10.33 24.29 -12.28
N GLU A 146 -9.31 24.99 -11.77
CA GLU A 146 -7.93 24.54 -11.90
C GLU A 146 -7.77 23.15 -11.28
N ALA A 147 -7.05 22.25 -11.96
CA ALA A 147 -6.87 20.88 -11.49
C ALA A 147 -6.08 20.77 -10.18
N GLU A 148 -5.18 21.72 -9.93
CA GLU A 148 -4.45 21.75 -8.68
C GLU A 148 -5.33 22.28 -7.54
N CYS A 149 -5.67 21.41 -6.61
CA CYS A 149 -6.26 21.81 -5.34
C CYS A 149 -5.19 22.42 -4.42
N LYS A 150 -4.93 23.72 -4.55
CA LYS A 150 -3.83 24.40 -3.86
C LYS A 150 -4.01 24.32 -2.35
N GLY A 151 -3.02 23.78 -1.67
CA GLY A 151 -3.02 23.62 -0.21
C GLY A 151 -3.65 22.32 0.29
N ALA A 152 -4.19 21.47 -0.60
CA ALA A 152 -4.61 20.13 -0.22
C ALA A 152 -3.41 19.31 0.29
N LYS A 153 -3.67 18.45 1.27
CA LYS A 153 -2.67 17.56 1.85
C LYS A 153 -3.09 16.13 1.58
N THR A 154 -2.13 15.28 1.26
CA THR A 154 -2.34 13.83 1.24
C THR A 154 -2.72 13.36 2.64
N PRO A 155 -3.81 12.59 2.79
CA PRO A 155 -4.20 12.00 4.07
C PRO A 155 -3.04 11.28 4.74
N ALA A 156 -2.78 11.61 6.00
CA ALA A 156 -1.86 10.86 6.82
C ALA A 156 -2.46 9.48 7.14
N THR A 157 -1.60 8.50 7.43
CA THR A 157 -2.06 7.19 7.88
C THR A 157 -2.47 7.16 9.36
N SER A 158 -2.23 8.24 10.11
CA SER A 158 -2.53 8.35 11.54
C SER A 158 -2.49 9.80 12.02
N GLU A 159 -3.30 10.12 13.02
CA GLU A 159 -3.34 11.44 13.67
C GLU A 159 -2.08 11.79 14.47
N THR A 160 -1.74 13.07 14.46
CA THR A 160 -0.78 13.68 15.37
C THR A 160 -1.50 14.14 16.63
N CYS A 161 -1.55 13.26 17.62
CA CYS A 161 -2.31 13.50 18.83
C CYS A 161 -2.01 14.81 19.57
N GLY A 162 -3.09 15.45 20.03
CA GLY A 162 -3.10 16.60 20.92
C GLY A 162 -2.96 17.94 20.20
N ASN A 163 -3.26 18.00 18.90
CA ASN A 163 -3.16 19.22 18.11
C ASN A 163 -4.50 19.73 17.55
N ASP A 164 -5.62 19.04 17.82
CA ASP A 164 -6.96 19.37 17.31
C ASP A 164 -7.01 19.51 15.77
N VAL A 165 -6.17 18.77 15.05
CA VAL A 165 -6.14 18.66 13.59
C VAL A 165 -6.65 17.27 13.19
N ASP A 166 -7.19 17.19 11.97
CA ASP A 166 -7.63 15.95 11.31
C ASP A 166 -6.60 15.72 10.19
N GLU A 167 -5.57 14.91 10.46
CA GLU A 167 -4.49 14.68 9.51
C GLU A 167 -4.79 13.58 8.50
N ASN A 168 -5.58 12.59 8.89
CA ASN A 168 -5.97 11.47 8.03
C ASN A 168 -7.26 11.73 7.24
N CYS A 169 -7.87 12.90 7.44
CA CYS A 169 -9.02 13.41 6.71
C CYS A 169 -10.29 12.55 6.87
N ASP A 170 -10.41 11.80 7.97
CA ASP A 170 -11.56 10.93 8.22
C ASP A 170 -12.77 11.67 8.84
N GLY A 171 -12.60 12.96 9.13
CA GLY A 171 -13.62 13.82 9.72
C GLY A 171 -13.62 13.83 11.24
N GLN A 172 -12.72 13.10 11.89
CA GLN A 172 -12.44 13.16 13.31
C GLN A 172 -11.09 13.82 13.54
N LYS A 173 -10.87 14.31 14.76
CA LYS A 173 -9.62 14.95 15.16
C LYS A 173 -9.09 14.18 16.34
N ASP A 174 -7.79 13.94 16.36
CA ASP A 174 -7.11 13.26 17.46
C ASP A 174 -7.72 11.87 17.80
N GLU A 175 -8.29 11.15 16.83
CA GLU A 175 -8.74 9.78 17.00
C GLU A 175 -7.58 8.77 16.97
N GLY A 176 -7.82 7.57 17.53
CA GLY A 176 -6.75 6.58 17.71
C GLY A 176 -5.64 6.98 18.70
N CYS A 177 -5.81 8.10 19.42
CA CYS A 177 -4.84 8.63 20.38
C CYS A 177 -4.95 8.00 21.78
N CYS A 178 -3.82 7.57 22.33
CA CYS A 178 -3.75 6.84 23.60
C CYS A 178 -2.42 7.01 24.38
N PRO A 179 -2.45 7.32 25.69
CA PRO A 179 -3.62 7.83 26.44
C PRO A 179 -4.15 9.13 25.80
N ALA A 180 -5.42 9.47 26.05
CA ALA A 180 -6.17 10.48 25.28
C ALA A 180 -5.35 11.76 25.02
N GLY A 181 -5.05 12.03 23.74
CA GLY A 181 -4.34 13.23 23.29
C GLY A 181 -2.80 13.19 23.37
N GLU A 182 -2.16 12.07 23.73
CA GLU A 182 -0.69 12.03 23.89
C GLU A 182 0.07 11.37 22.72
N LYS A 183 -0.40 10.23 22.19
CA LYS A 183 0.30 9.50 21.12
C LYS A 183 -0.64 8.57 20.33
N PRO A 184 -0.49 8.43 19.00
CA PRO A 184 -1.30 7.48 18.24
C PRO A 184 -0.92 6.03 18.57
N CYS A 185 -1.92 5.14 18.58
CA CYS A 185 -1.69 3.72 18.79
C CYS A 185 -0.90 3.09 17.64
N PRO A 186 0.06 2.19 17.93
CA PRO A 186 0.81 1.52 16.86
C PRO A 186 -0.06 0.49 16.14
N GLY A 187 -0.09 0.57 14.81
CA GLY A 187 -0.82 -0.38 13.95
C GLY A 187 -2.33 -0.17 13.99
N PHE A 188 -3.10 -1.26 14.05
CA PHE A 188 -4.57 -1.24 14.10
C PHE A 188 -5.14 -1.25 15.53
N ALA A 189 -4.30 -1.01 16.54
CA ALA A 189 -4.74 -1.02 17.94
C ALA A 189 -5.64 0.19 18.21
N VAL A 190 -6.77 -0.03 18.88
CA VAL A 190 -7.72 1.03 19.24
C VAL A 190 -7.50 1.49 20.68
N CYS A 191 -7.82 2.75 20.95
CA CYS A 191 -7.80 3.27 22.32
C CYS A 191 -8.93 2.62 23.13
N SER A 192 -8.59 1.70 24.03
CA SER A 192 -9.56 1.13 24.97
C SER A 192 -10.04 2.19 25.96
N SER A 193 -11.23 2.00 26.54
CA SER A 193 -11.81 2.88 27.56
C SER A 193 -10.92 3.12 28.80
N ASN A 194 -9.88 2.31 28.97
CA ASN A 194 -8.88 2.42 30.03
C ASN A 194 -7.63 3.24 29.62
N GLY A 195 -7.64 3.88 28.45
CA GLY A 195 -6.51 4.65 27.95
C GLY A 195 -5.29 3.77 27.62
N LEU A 196 -5.52 2.57 27.08
CA LEU A 196 -4.47 1.67 26.56
C LEU A 196 -4.77 1.27 25.12
N CYS A 197 -3.73 1.15 24.28
CA CYS A 197 -3.84 0.56 22.95
C CYS A 197 -4.06 -0.96 23.06
N ASN A 198 -5.12 -1.48 22.45
CA ASN A 198 -5.43 -2.91 22.39
C ASN A 198 -5.91 -3.30 20.99
#